data_AF-A0AA44UV26-F1
#
_entry.id   AF-A0AA44UV26-F1
#
_cell.length_a   1.000
_cell.length_b   1.000
_cell.length_c   1.000
_cell.angle_alpha   90.00
_cell.angle_beta   90.00
_cell.angle_gamma   90.00
#
_symmetry.space_group_name_H-M   'P 1'
#
loop_
_entity.id
_entity.type
_entity.pdbx_description
1 polymer ?
#
loop_
_entity_poly.entity_id
_entity_poly.type
_entity_poly.pdbx_seq_one_letter_code
_entity_poly.pdbx_strand_id
1 'polypeptide(L)'
;MTENLWAAPAPGAPLTSRSLAHLQLAETARELSDWARHLVPAGRRPDQAYDGTLVADAAALVELAGRVLTAAVLVEREDGCAWSAIAEVLDVEEEDVRQRWEPITNVWPQEQPGCSPDAAAQEASTAEQLRDLDAWMVGHRDPADPDLGPTPVSSVMERQHPLLELVHLRELEGRRAEEFGAASAERRAVVERQIHVHQTLIGRASTGEQDRSEHRAQVTRLQRLVGELWAAPGDGRRCSGA
;
A
#
# COMPACT_ATOMS: atom_id res chain seq x y z
N MET A 1 0.45 4.10 34.29
CA MET A 1 0.43 5.02 33.13
C MET A 1 1.73 4.79 32.37
N THR A 2 1.73 3.78 31.50
CA THR A 2 2.81 3.53 30.54
C THR A 2 2.72 4.62 29.49
N GLU A 3 3.62 5.60 29.54
CA GLU A 3 3.82 6.56 28.47
C GLU A 3 3.93 5.79 27.15
N ASN A 4 3.15 6.21 26.15
CA ASN A 4 3.17 5.68 24.80
C ASN A 4 4.56 5.94 24.20
N LEU A 5 5.49 5.03 24.48
CA LEU A 5 6.83 4.91 23.90
C LEU A 5 6.79 4.55 22.40
N TRP A 6 5.58 4.43 21.83
CA TRP A 6 5.28 4.08 20.47
C TRP A 6 4.86 5.36 19.74
N ALA A 7 5.80 6.01 19.07
CA ALA A 7 5.55 7.24 18.36
C ALA A 7 4.44 7.03 17.32
N ALA A 8 3.47 7.95 17.27
CA ALA A 8 2.49 7.99 16.17
C ALA A 8 3.21 7.92 14.80
N PRO A 9 2.55 7.54 13.70
CA PRO A 9 3.15 7.63 12.38
C PRO A 9 3.69 9.06 12.10
N ALA A 10 4.76 9.17 11.31
CA ALA A 10 5.21 10.48 10.85
C ALA A 10 4.15 11.08 9.90
N PRO A 11 4.00 12.41 9.82
CA PRO A 11 3.16 13.02 8.78
C PRO A 11 3.55 12.49 7.40
N GLY A 12 2.57 12.09 6.59
CA GLY A 12 2.81 11.46 5.28
C GLY A 12 3.52 10.11 5.34
N ALA A 13 3.51 9.41 6.49
CA ALA A 13 3.97 8.02 6.55
C ALA A 13 3.17 7.16 5.55
N PRO A 14 3.80 6.27 4.79
CA PRO A 14 3.07 5.35 3.93
C PRO A 14 2.19 4.42 4.76
N LEU A 15 1.19 3.83 4.12
CA LEU A 15 0.43 2.72 4.72
C LEU A 15 1.35 1.52 4.96
N THR A 16 1.02 0.71 5.97
CA THR A 16 1.69 -0.58 6.15
C THR A 16 1.37 -1.52 4.99
N SER A 17 2.24 -2.50 4.76
CA SER A 17 2.03 -3.59 3.80
C SER A 17 0.66 -4.26 3.99
N ARG A 18 0.36 -4.60 5.24
CA ARG A 18 -0.93 -5.15 5.66
C ARG A 18 -2.11 -4.24 5.28
N SER A 19 -2.03 -2.94 5.56
CA SER A 19 -3.11 -2.00 5.22
C SER A 19 -3.28 -1.82 3.71
N LEU A 20 -2.19 -1.87 2.94
CA LEU A 20 -2.28 -1.89 1.47
C LEU A 20 -2.97 -3.17 0.96
N ALA A 21 -2.72 -4.32 1.59
CA ALA A 21 -3.37 -5.58 1.22
C ALA A 21 -4.87 -5.53 1.53
N HIS A 22 -5.24 -4.98 2.70
CA HIS A 22 -6.65 -4.72 3.04
C HIS A 22 -7.30 -3.72 2.09
N LEU A 23 -6.60 -2.66 1.68
CA LEU A 23 -7.09 -1.70 0.69
C LEU A 23 -7.37 -2.39 -0.65
N GLN A 24 -6.44 -3.21 -1.14
CA GLN A 24 -6.63 -4.00 -2.36
C GLN A 24 -7.83 -4.95 -2.25
N LEU A 25 -7.98 -5.63 -1.11
CA LEU A 25 -9.13 -6.51 -0.85
C LEU A 25 -10.43 -5.72 -0.86
N ALA A 26 -10.51 -4.60 -0.14
CA ALA A 26 -11.70 -3.75 -0.06
C ALA A 26 -12.10 -3.21 -1.43
N GLU A 27 -11.15 -2.74 -2.22
CA GLU A 27 -11.37 -2.25 -3.58
C GLU A 27 -11.95 -3.33 -4.50
N THR A 28 -11.32 -4.50 -4.49
CA THR A 28 -11.74 -5.62 -5.35
C THR A 28 -13.10 -6.17 -4.91
N ALA A 29 -13.36 -6.21 -3.60
CA ALA A 29 -14.65 -6.62 -3.05
C ALA A 29 -15.77 -5.63 -3.40
N ARG A 30 -15.50 -4.31 -3.35
CA ARG A 30 -16.40 -3.28 -3.84
C ARG A 30 -16.73 -3.51 -5.32
N GLU A 31 -15.71 -3.66 -6.17
CA GLU A 31 -15.90 -3.86 -7.62
C GLU A 31 -16.76 -5.10 -7.89
N LEU A 32 -16.50 -6.21 -7.20
CA LEU A 32 -17.31 -7.44 -7.28
C LEU A 32 -18.76 -7.19 -6.86
N SER A 33 -18.98 -6.49 -5.74
CA SER A 33 -20.32 -6.19 -5.22
C SER A 33 -21.11 -5.32 -6.19
N ASP A 34 -20.49 -4.26 -6.71
CA ASP A 34 -21.12 -3.38 -7.70
C ASP A 34 -21.43 -4.16 -8.98
N TRP A 35 -20.51 -5.01 -9.47
CA TRP A 35 -20.77 -5.85 -10.64
C TRP A 35 -21.93 -6.83 -10.41
N ALA A 36 -21.93 -7.53 -9.28
CA ALA A 36 -22.99 -8.47 -8.91
C ALA A 36 -24.35 -7.77 -8.83
N ARG A 37 -24.41 -6.54 -8.32
CA ARG A 37 -25.63 -5.73 -8.28
C ARG A 37 -26.17 -5.44 -9.68
N HIS A 38 -25.32 -5.17 -10.67
CA HIS A 38 -25.76 -4.91 -12.06
C HIS A 38 -26.35 -6.14 -12.75
N LEU A 39 -26.00 -7.35 -12.30
CA LEU A 39 -26.58 -8.60 -12.83
C LEU A 39 -28.00 -8.87 -12.32
N VAL A 40 -28.43 -8.22 -11.24
CA VAL A 40 -29.78 -8.40 -10.71
C VAL A 40 -30.78 -7.66 -11.62
N PRO A 41 -31.74 -8.36 -12.24
CA PRO A 41 -32.73 -7.71 -13.09
C PRO A 41 -33.58 -6.74 -12.27
N ALA A 42 -33.40 -5.43 -12.48
CA ALA A 42 -34.18 -4.37 -11.85
C ALA A 42 -34.99 -3.62 -12.93
N GLY A 43 -36.29 -3.43 -12.68
CA GLY A 43 -37.19 -2.71 -13.59
C GLY A 43 -37.82 -3.58 -14.68
N ARG A 44 -38.13 -2.98 -15.84
CA ARG A 44 -38.79 -3.69 -16.95
C ARG A 44 -37.75 -4.56 -17.66
N ARG A 45 -38.02 -5.87 -17.73
CA ARG A 45 -37.18 -6.81 -18.49
C ARG A 45 -37.05 -6.30 -19.94
N PRO A 46 -35.84 -6.26 -20.52
CA PRO A 46 -35.68 -5.92 -21.92
C PRO A 46 -36.51 -6.88 -22.79
N ASP A 47 -37.24 -6.34 -23.76
CA ASP A 47 -38.05 -7.12 -24.70
C ASP A 47 -37.17 -7.96 -25.66
N GLN A 48 -35.85 -7.77 -25.62
CA GLN A 48 -34.85 -8.42 -26.46
C GLN A 48 -34.18 -9.58 -25.72
N ALA A 49 -33.93 -10.70 -26.41
CA ALA A 49 -33.18 -11.82 -25.88
C ALA A 49 -31.72 -11.41 -25.58
N TYR A 50 -31.13 -11.99 -24.54
CA TYR A 50 -29.79 -11.62 -24.06
C TYR A 50 -28.64 -12.09 -24.97
N ASP A 51 -28.89 -12.87 -26.03
CA ASP A 51 -27.90 -13.28 -27.05
C ASP A 51 -26.50 -13.72 -26.51
N GLY A 52 -26.47 -14.32 -25.31
CA GLY A 52 -25.23 -14.79 -24.66
C GLY A 52 -24.52 -13.77 -23.75
N THR A 53 -24.95 -12.51 -23.70
CA THR A 53 -24.31 -11.47 -22.86
C THR A 53 -24.31 -11.83 -21.38
N LEU A 54 -25.38 -12.44 -20.86
CA LEU A 54 -25.44 -12.90 -19.46
C LEU A 54 -24.35 -13.92 -19.12
N VAL A 55 -23.95 -14.76 -20.08
CA VAL A 55 -22.87 -15.74 -19.86
C VAL A 55 -21.52 -15.03 -19.80
N ALA A 56 -21.31 -14.02 -20.65
CA ALA A 56 -20.11 -13.19 -20.60
C ALA A 56 -20.02 -12.40 -19.28
N ASP A 57 -21.13 -11.80 -18.84
CA ASP A 57 -21.19 -11.04 -17.59
C ASP A 57 -20.97 -11.94 -16.36
N ALA A 58 -21.49 -13.18 -16.39
CA ALA A 58 -21.24 -14.18 -15.36
C ALA A 58 -19.78 -14.66 -15.35
N ALA A 59 -19.15 -14.83 -16.52
CA ALA A 59 -17.73 -15.17 -16.60
C ALA A 59 -16.86 -14.04 -16.00
N ALA A 60 -17.17 -12.78 -16.32
CA ALA A 60 -16.48 -11.62 -15.73
C ALA A 60 -16.65 -11.56 -14.20
N LEU A 61 -17.82 -11.93 -13.67
CA LEU A 61 -18.05 -12.05 -12.22
C LEU A 61 -17.15 -13.12 -11.58
N VAL A 62 -16.95 -14.26 -12.24
CA VAL A 62 -16.06 -15.33 -11.75
C VAL A 62 -14.60 -14.86 -11.72
N GLU A 63 -14.16 -14.12 -12.74
CA GLU A 63 -12.82 -13.53 -12.77
C GLU A 63 -12.63 -12.52 -11.64
N LEU A 64 -13.61 -11.63 -11.40
CA LEU A 64 -13.65 -10.71 -10.26
C LEU A 64 -13.56 -11.44 -8.91
N ALA A 65 -14.33 -12.50 -8.73
CA ALA A 65 -14.28 -13.31 -7.52
C ALA A 65 -12.90 -13.95 -7.32
N GLY A 66 -12.25 -14.40 -8.39
CA GLY A 66 -10.87 -14.88 -8.38
C GLY A 66 -9.85 -13.81 -7.94
N ARG A 67 -10.07 -12.55 -8.34
CA ARG A 67 -9.27 -11.41 -7.87
C ARG A 67 -9.48 -11.16 -6.37
N VAL A 68 -10.72 -11.22 -5.88
CA VAL A 68 -11.03 -11.08 -4.44
C VAL A 68 -10.34 -12.17 -3.64
N LEU A 69 -10.41 -13.43 -4.08
CA LEU A 69 -9.72 -14.54 -3.41
C LEU A 69 -8.20 -14.31 -3.35
N THR A 70 -7.61 -13.82 -4.43
CA THR A 70 -6.18 -13.49 -4.47
C THR A 70 -5.83 -12.38 -3.48
N ALA A 71 -6.64 -11.32 -3.39
CA ALA A 71 -6.45 -10.25 -2.41
C ALA A 71 -6.64 -10.72 -0.96
N ALA A 72 -7.57 -11.65 -0.71
CA ALA A 72 -7.77 -12.24 0.61
C ALA A 72 -6.56 -13.10 1.03
N VAL A 73 -6.01 -13.90 0.12
CA VAL A 73 -4.77 -14.66 0.37
C VAL A 73 -3.61 -13.72 0.70
N LEU A 74 -3.48 -12.58 0.00
CA LEU A 74 -2.46 -11.58 0.32
C LEU A 74 -2.61 -11.05 1.76
N VAL A 75 -3.82 -10.70 2.19
CA VAL A 75 -4.10 -10.25 3.57
C VAL A 75 -3.72 -11.32 4.59
N GLU A 76 -4.16 -12.57 4.40
CA GLU A 76 -3.83 -13.69 5.29
C GLU A 76 -2.32 -13.91 5.40
N ARG A 77 -1.60 -13.77 4.28
CA ARG A 77 -0.15 -13.92 4.24
C ARG A 77 0.58 -12.78 4.95
N GLU A 78 0.10 -11.55 4.84
CA GLU A 78 0.59 -10.41 5.62
C GLU A 78 0.32 -10.56 7.12
N ASP A 79 -0.76 -11.25 7.49
CA ASP A 79 -1.10 -11.59 8.88
C ASP A 79 -0.29 -12.79 9.41
N GLY A 80 0.56 -13.39 8.58
CA GLY A 80 1.43 -14.50 8.95
C GLY A 80 0.78 -15.88 8.86
N CYS A 81 -0.39 -16.00 8.24
CA CYS A 81 -1.09 -17.27 8.05
C CYS A 81 -0.25 -18.25 7.20
N ALA A 82 -0.11 -19.50 7.64
CA ALA A 82 0.68 -20.51 6.92
C ALA A 82 -0.05 -21.01 5.66
N TRP A 83 0.71 -21.43 4.64
CA TRP A 83 0.14 -21.98 3.40
C TRP A 83 -0.76 -23.20 3.64
N SER A 84 -0.38 -24.07 4.58
CA SER A 84 -1.18 -25.24 4.98
C SER A 84 -2.56 -24.86 5.52
N ALA A 85 -2.67 -23.76 6.28
CA ALA A 85 -3.95 -23.29 6.81
C ALA A 85 -4.85 -22.74 5.70
N ILE A 86 -4.27 -22.04 4.72
CA ILE A 86 -5.00 -21.57 3.54
C ILE A 86 -5.48 -22.76 2.70
N ALA A 87 -4.63 -23.78 2.52
CA ALA A 87 -4.96 -25.00 1.80
C ALA A 87 -6.11 -25.78 2.47
N GLU A 88 -6.08 -25.89 3.80
CA GLU A 88 -7.15 -26.50 4.59
C GLU A 88 -8.49 -25.79 4.40
N VAL A 89 -8.51 -24.45 4.45
CA VAL A 89 -9.73 -23.66 4.23
C VAL A 89 -10.30 -23.83 2.82
N LEU A 90 -9.43 -24.00 1.83
CA LEU A 90 -9.80 -24.14 0.42
C LEU A 90 -10.06 -25.60 -0.01
N ASP A 91 -9.80 -26.58 0.86
CA ASP A 91 -9.89 -28.02 0.58
C ASP A 91 -9.06 -28.43 -0.66
N VAL A 92 -7.82 -27.96 -0.71
CA VAL A 92 -6.84 -28.26 -1.78
C VAL A 92 -5.48 -28.61 -1.18
N GLU A 93 -4.57 -29.14 -1.99
CA GLU A 93 -3.20 -29.44 -1.56
C GLU A 93 -2.39 -28.15 -1.34
N GLU A 94 -1.49 -28.16 -0.35
CA GLU A 94 -0.64 -27.00 -0.05
C GLU A 94 0.22 -26.58 -1.25
N GLU A 95 0.72 -27.56 -2.01
CA GLU A 95 1.54 -27.29 -3.20
C GLU A 95 0.77 -26.51 -4.26
N ASP A 96 -0.52 -26.80 -4.47
CA ASP A 96 -1.36 -26.09 -5.44
C ASP A 96 -1.58 -24.62 -5.02
N VAL A 97 -1.78 -24.38 -3.71
CA VAL A 97 -1.88 -23.03 -3.14
C VAL A 97 -0.57 -22.27 -3.34
N ARG A 98 0.56 -22.89 -2.99
CA ARG A 98 1.88 -22.26 -3.13
C ARG A 98 2.18 -21.94 -4.58
N GLN A 99 2.02 -22.90 -5.49
CA GLN A 99 2.26 -22.71 -6.91
C GLN A 99 1.45 -21.52 -7.47
N ARG A 100 0.21 -21.36 -6.99
CA ARG A 100 -0.69 -20.31 -7.47
C ARG A 100 -0.38 -18.92 -6.88
N TRP A 101 -0.13 -18.81 -5.58
CA TRP A 101 -0.11 -17.52 -4.89
C TRP A 101 1.27 -17.10 -4.36
N GLU A 102 2.22 -18.00 -4.18
CA GLU A 102 3.58 -17.65 -3.73
C GLU A 102 4.27 -16.63 -4.65
N PRO A 103 4.21 -16.77 -6.00
CA PRO A 103 4.80 -15.77 -6.90
C PRO A 103 4.22 -14.36 -6.68
N ILE A 104 2.91 -14.27 -6.43
CA ILE A 104 2.20 -13.00 -6.21
C ILE A 104 2.64 -12.39 -4.88
N THR A 105 2.65 -13.18 -3.81
CA THR A 105 3.06 -12.71 -2.47
C THR A 105 4.54 -12.32 -2.39
N ASN A 106 5.41 -12.91 -3.21
CA ASN A 106 6.83 -12.58 -3.22
C ASN A 106 7.13 -11.23 -3.87
N VAL A 107 6.29 -10.80 -4.82
CA VAL A 107 6.45 -9.51 -5.51
C VAL A 107 5.77 -8.38 -4.73
N TRP A 108 4.71 -8.69 -3.97
CA TRP A 108 3.92 -7.72 -3.20
C TRP A 108 4.74 -6.73 -2.34
N PRO A 109 5.77 -7.14 -1.56
CA PRO A 109 6.57 -6.21 -0.75
C PRO A 109 7.39 -5.22 -1.59
N GLN A 110 7.66 -5.53 -2.86
CA GLN A 110 8.50 -4.72 -3.75
C GLN A 110 7.71 -3.62 -4.46
N GLU A 111 6.40 -3.81 -4.64
CA GLU A 111 5.51 -2.89 -5.36
C GLU A 111 4.93 -1.79 -4.46
N GLN A 112 5.28 -1.77 -3.17
CA GLN A 112 4.66 -0.85 -2.23
C GLN A 112 5.08 0.61 -2.47
N PRO A 113 4.13 1.56 -2.41
CA PRO A 113 4.40 2.98 -2.46
C PRO A 113 5.45 3.35 -1.41
N GLY A 114 6.60 3.83 -1.88
CA GLY A 114 7.67 4.25 -1.01
C GLY A 114 8.68 5.06 -1.81
N CYS A 115 8.63 6.39 -1.65
CA CYS A 115 9.67 7.32 -2.10
C CYS A 115 10.05 7.24 -3.59
N SER A 116 9.04 7.34 -4.45
CA SER A 116 9.19 7.80 -5.83
C SER A 116 9.14 9.34 -5.85
N PRO A 117 9.70 10.02 -6.87
CA PRO A 117 9.36 11.42 -7.16
C PRO A 117 7.84 11.67 -7.21
N ASP A 118 7.07 10.65 -7.58
CA ASP A 118 5.61 10.67 -7.65
C ASP A 118 4.91 10.27 -6.34
N ALA A 119 5.63 10.12 -5.22
CA ALA A 119 5.07 9.66 -3.95
C ALA A 119 3.89 10.53 -3.47
N ALA A 120 3.94 11.85 -3.68
CA ALA A 120 2.84 12.74 -3.34
C ALA A 120 1.58 12.47 -4.19
N ALA A 121 1.75 12.15 -5.48
CA ALA A 121 0.64 11.78 -6.36
C ALA A 121 0.05 10.42 -5.96
N GLN A 122 0.90 9.46 -5.61
CA GLN A 122 0.47 8.14 -5.16
C GLN A 122 -0.25 8.18 -3.79
N GLU A 123 0.24 9.01 -2.86
CA GLU A 123 -0.45 9.26 -1.59
C GLU A 123 -1.82 9.93 -1.82
N ALA A 124 -1.89 10.93 -2.71
CA ALA A 124 -3.16 11.57 -3.06
C ALA A 124 -4.15 10.58 -3.67
N SER A 125 -3.69 9.72 -4.59
CA SER A 125 -4.51 8.65 -5.18
C SER A 125 -5.00 7.65 -4.14
N THR A 126 -4.12 7.21 -3.23
CA THR A 126 -4.50 6.31 -2.12
C THR A 126 -5.54 6.96 -1.19
N ALA A 127 -5.37 8.25 -0.89
CA ALA A 127 -6.31 9.00 -0.05
C ALA A 127 -7.66 9.24 -0.74
N GLU A 128 -7.69 9.36 -2.06
CA GLU A 128 -8.93 9.38 -2.84
C GLU A 128 -9.63 8.03 -2.80
N GLN A 129 -8.90 6.95 -3.07
CA GLN A 129 -9.44 5.59 -3.01
C GLN A 129 -10.07 5.25 -1.65
N LEU A 130 -9.38 5.61 -0.56
CA LEU A 130 -9.90 5.41 0.80
C LEU A 130 -11.19 6.20 1.07
N ARG A 131 -11.27 7.45 0.59
CA ARG A 131 -12.50 8.27 0.72
C ARG A 131 -13.65 7.68 -0.09
N ASP A 132 -13.37 7.16 -1.27
CA ASP A 132 -14.38 6.52 -2.12
C ASP A 132 -14.92 5.24 -1.46
N LEU A 133 -14.05 4.44 -0.84
CA LEU A 133 -14.45 3.25 -0.08
C LEU A 133 -15.26 3.60 1.17
N ASP A 134 -14.86 4.64 1.91
CA ASP A 134 -15.63 5.15 3.05
C ASP A 134 -17.04 5.58 2.63
N ALA A 135 -17.14 6.37 1.55
CA ALA A 135 -18.41 6.81 1.00
C ALA A 135 -19.27 5.63 0.50
N TRP A 136 -18.65 4.65 -0.16
CA TRP A 136 -19.33 3.45 -0.63
C TRP A 136 -19.91 2.63 0.53
N MET A 137 -19.11 2.38 1.58
CA MET A 137 -19.56 1.64 2.77
C MET A 137 -20.71 2.35 3.49
N VAL A 138 -20.61 3.67 3.68
CA VAL A 138 -21.69 4.46 4.32
C VAL A 138 -22.96 4.45 3.48
N GLY A 139 -22.83 4.55 2.15
CA GLY A 139 -23.96 4.56 1.22
C GLY A 139 -24.67 3.22 1.05
N HIS A 140 -23.99 2.11 1.32
CA HIS A 140 -24.52 0.74 1.18
C HIS A 140 -24.91 0.08 2.51
N ARG A 141 -24.83 0.82 3.62
CA ARG A 141 -25.19 0.33 4.95
C ARG A 141 -26.70 0.04 5.07
N ASP A 142 -27.06 -1.14 5.58
CA ASP A 142 -28.43 -1.45 5.98
C ASP A 142 -28.79 -0.73 7.30
N PRO A 143 -30.04 -0.27 7.52
CA PRO A 143 -30.46 0.29 8.82
C PRO A 143 -30.18 -0.59 10.05
N ALA A 144 -30.05 -1.92 9.88
CA ALA A 144 -29.72 -2.86 10.95
C ALA A 144 -28.21 -2.97 11.24
N ASP A 145 -27.35 -2.48 10.35
CA ASP A 145 -25.90 -2.56 10.51
C ASP A 145 -25.39 -1.59 11.60
N PRO A 146 -24.30 -1.94 12.31
CA PRO A 146 -23.71 -1.06 13.31
C PRO A 146 -23.19 0.25 12.69
N ASP A 147 -23.28 1.34 13.45
CA ASP A 147 -22.70 2.61 13.05
C ASP A 147 -21.18 2.61 13.24
N LEU A 148 -20.45 2.55 12.13
CA LEU A 148 -18.99 2.58 12.07
C LEU A 148 -18.42 4.01 11.89
N GLY A 149 -19.28 5.03 11.92
CA GLY A 149 -18.89 6.42 11.72
C GLY A 149 -18.69 6.80 10.24
N PRO A 150 -18.15 8.01 9.97
CA PRO A 150 -18.08 8.56 8.61
C PRO A 150 -16.91 8.03 7.77
N THR A 151 -15.92 7.37 8.38
CA THR A 151 -14.71 6.86 7.71
C THR A 151 -14.41 5.42 8.11
N PRO A 152 -15.33 4.47 7.83
CA PRO A 152 -15.24 3.09 8.33
C PRO A 152 -14.02 2.32 7.83
N VAL A 153 -13.53 2.61 6.62
CA VAL A 153 -12.36 1.96 6.01
C VAL A 153 -11.09 2.72 6.38
N SER A 154 -11.06 4.04 6.18
CA SER A 154 -9.83 4.82 6.45
C SER A 154 -9.39 4.77 7.91
N SER A 155 -10.34 4.67 8.86
CA SER A 155 -10.03 4.72 10.30
C SER A 155 -9.32 3.48 10.82
N VAL A 156 -9.42 2.34 10.13
CA VAL A 156 -8.76 1.08 10.51
C VAL A 156 -7.43 0.85 9.81
N MET A 157 -7.05 1.74 8.87
CA MET A 157 -5.79 1.62 8.14
C MET A 157 -4.61 2.11 8.96
N GLU A 158 -3.56 1.29 9.01
CA GLU A 158 -2.34 1.55 9.74
C GLU A 158 -1.27 2.17 8.84
N ARG A 159 -0.54 3.13 9.40
CA ARG A 159 0.58 3.80 8.75
C ARG A 159 1.88 3.32 9.37
N GLN A 160 2.96 3.31 8.60
CA GLN A 160 4.25 2.78 9.06
C GLN A 160 4.78 3.53 10.28
N HIS A 161 5.34 2.76 11.22
CA HIS A 161 6.02 3.32 12.38
C HIS A 161 7.34 3.99 11.94
N PRO A 162 7.70 5.18 12.47
CA PRO A 162 8.88 5.92 12.03
C PRO A 162 10.20 5.12 12.02
N LEU A 163 10.42 4.24 13.00
CA LEU A 163 11.63 3.43 13.05
C LEU A 163 11.65 2.33 11.98
N LEU A 164 10.50 1.69 11.71
CA LEU A 164 10.38 0.67 10.66
C LEU A 164 10.51 1.32 9.28
N GLU A 165 9.91 2.50 9.14
CA GLU A 165 10.04 3.32 7.94
C GLU A 165 11.52 3.66 7.67
N LEU A 166 12.30 4.07 8.68
CA LEU A 166 13.74 4.32 8.50
C LEU A 166 14.54 3.09 8.05
N VAL A 167 14.18 1.89 8.54
CA VAL A 167 14.83 0.64 8.08
C VAL A 167 14.54 0.44 6.60
N HIS A 168 13.27 0.52 6.21
CA HIS A 168 12.85 0.38 4.82
C HIS A 168 13.51 1.43 3.89
N LEU A 169 13.55 2.70 4.33
CA LEU A 169 14.13 3.79 3.55
C LEU A 169 15.64 3.62 3.31
N ARG A 170 16.37 3.01 4.25
CA ARG A 170 17.81 2.73 4.08
C ARG A 170 18.06 1.66 3.03
N GLU A 171 17.27 0.59 3.05
CA GLU A 171 17.33 -0.46 2.03
C GLU A 171 16.94 0.08 0.65
N LEU A 172 15.90 0.90 0.61
CA LEU A 172 15.43 1.55 -0.61
C LEU A 172 16.46 2.53 -1.18
N GLU A 173 17.16 3.31 -0.35
CA GLU A 173 18.21 4.23 -0.80
C GLU A 173 19.30 3.48 -1.57
N GLY A 174 19.77 2.35 -1.04
CA GLY A 174 20.76 1.50 -1.69
C GLY A 174 20.28 1.00 -3.06
N ARG A 175 19.07 0.41 -3.10
CA ARG A 175 18.47 -0.08 -4.35
C ARG A 175 18.30 1.03 -5.40
N ARG A 176 17.82 2.22 -5.00
CA ARG A 176 17.65 3.34 -5.94
C ARG A 176 18.97 3.91 -6.45
N ALA A 177 20.01 3.90 -5.62
CA ALA A 177 21.35 4.29 -6.04
C ALA A 177 21.91 3.32 -7.09
N GLU A 178 21.63 2.02 -6.96
CA GLU A 178 22.02 0.98 -7.93
C GLU A 178 21.21 1.05 -9.22
N GLU A 179 19.89 1.24 -9.11
CA GLU A 179 18.95 1.19 -10.24
C GLU A 179 18.99 2.45 -11.11
N PHE A 180 18.97 3.65 -10.49
CA PHE A 180 18.86 4.92 -11.20
C PHE A 180 20.16 5.75 -11.16
N GLY A 181 21.16 5.27 -10.45
CA GLY A 181 22.42 5.95 -10.25
C GLY A 181 22.44 6.87 -9.02
N ALA A 182 23.65 7.23 -8.62
CA ALA A 182 23.92 7.89 -7.36
C ALA A 182 23.29 9.29 -7.22
N ALA A 183 23.06 10.00 -8.32
CA ALA A 183 22.53 11.38 -8.36
C ALA A 183 21.05 11.48 -8.80
N SER A 184 20.34 10.35 -8.79
CA SER A 184 18.96 10.26 -9.28
C SER A 184 17.95 11.03 -8.42
N ALA A 185 16.84 11.45 -9.03
CA ALA A 185 15.74 12.11 -8.32
C ALA A 185 15.04 11.13 -7.36
N GLU A 186 15.01 9.86 -7.75
CA GLU A 186 14.47 8.73 -7.01
C GLU A 186 15.23 8.54 -5.70
N ARG A 187 16.57 8.47 -5.75
CA ARG A 187 17.39 8.39 -4.54
C ARG A 187 17.21 9.63 -3.67
N ARG A 188 17.15 10.82 -4.27
CA ARG A 188 16.95 12.08 -3.54
C ARG A 188 15.65 12.10 -2.75
N ALA A 189 14.54 11.67 -3.36
CA ALA A 189 13.24 11.60 -2.69
C ALA A 189 13.28 10.69 -1.45
N VAL A 190 14.00 9.56 -1.52
CA VAL A 190 14.22 8.66 -0.38
C VAL A 190 14.99 9.37 0.75
N VAL A 191 16.08 10.06 0.43
CA VAL A 191 16.91 10.76 1.43
C VAL A 191 16.15 11.91 2.08
N GLU A 192 15.37 12.68 1.29
CA GLU A 192 14.51 13.74 1.81
C GLU A 192 13.44 13.21 2.76
N ARG A 193 12.86 12.04 2.45
CA ARG A 193 11.95 11.36 3.38
C ARG A 193 12.64 10.93 4.66
N GLN A 194 13.85 10.36 4.59
CA GLN A 194 14.62 10.00 5.79
C GLN A 194 14.85 11.21 6.72
N ILE A 195 15.15 12.39 6.14
CA ILE A 195 15.29 13.64 6.89
C ILE A 195 14.00 13.97 7.64
N HIS A 196 12.85 13.90 6.97
CA HIS A 196 11.56 14.21 7.58
C HIS A 196 11.21 13.26 8.74
N VAL A 197 11.47 11.97 8.57
CA VAL A 197 11.22 10.96 9.61
C VAL A 197 12.14 11.19 10.82
N HIS A 198 13.43 11.48 10.60
CA HIS A 198 14.34 11.83 11.70
C HIS A 198 13.95 13.14 12.40
N GLN A 199 13.51 14.17 11.68
CA GLN A 199 13.00 15.41 12.27
C GLN A 199 11.76 15.15 13.15
N THR A 200 10.87 14.28 12.69
CA THR A 200 9.70 13.85 13.48
C THR A 200 10.12 13.16 14.78
N LEU A 201 11.12 12.27 14.72
CA LEU A 201 11.66 11.59 15.92
C LEU A 201 12.31 12.57 16.89
N ILE A 202 13.06 13.57 16.40
CA ILE A 202 13.65 14.63 17.24
C ILE A 202 12.56 15.40 17.99
N GLY A 203 11.47 15.76 17.30
CA GLY A 203 10.36 16.51 17.91
C GLY A 203 9.56 15.74 18.95
N ARG A 204 9.65 14.39 18.95
CA ARG A 204 8.86 13.51 19.82
C ARG A 204 9.65 12.86 20.96
N ALA A 205 10.97 12.86 20.90
CA ALA A 205 11.81 12.25 21.93
C ALA A 205 11.65 12.99 23.27
N SER A 206 10.83 12.42 24.15
CA SER A 206 10.45 13.02 25.44
C SER A 206 11.52 12.91 26.52
N THR A 207 12.49 11.98 26.42
CA THR A 207 13.38 11.67 27.56
C THR A 207 14.87 11.48 27.25
N GLY A 208 15.30 11.22 26.00
CA GLY A 208 16.72 11.01 25.67
C GLY A 208 17.37 12.18 24.91
N GLU A 209 18.22 12.99 25.56
CA GLU A 209 19.08 13.95 24.83
C GLU A 209 20.06 13.22 23.90
N GLN A 210 20.48 12.02 24.28
CA GLN A 210 21.30 11.13 23.47
C GLN A 210 20.60 10.78 22.15
N ASP A 211 19.37 10.26 22.21
CA ASP A 211 18.57 9.89 21.02
C ASP A 211 18.31 11.11 20.12
N ARG A 212 18.01 12.27 20.72
CA ARG A 212 17.85 13.53 19.98
C ARG A 212 19.15 13.93 19.28
N SER A 213 20.29 13.79 19.94
CA SER A 213 21.60 14.09 19.37
C SER A 213 21.92 13.18 18.19
N GLU A 214 21.66 11.88 18.32
CA GLU A 214 21.88 10.90 17.26
C GLU A 214 21.02 11.19 16.02
N HIS A 215 19.72 11.46 16.21
CA HIS A 215 18.86 11.84 15.10
C HIS A 215 19.24 13.18 14.46
N ARG A 216 19.67 14.18 15.24
CA ARG A 216 20.20 15.45 14.70
C ARG A 216 21.45 15.22 13.85
N ALA A 217 22.38 14.38 14.31
CA ALA A 217 23.57 14.01 13.56
C ALA A 217 23.22 13.33 12.23
N GLN A 218 22.21 12.45 12.22
CA GLN A 218 21.70 11.85 10.98
C GLN A 218 21.09 12.91 10.04
N VAL A 219 20.25 13.82 10.55
CA VAL A 219 19.68 14.91 9.73
C VAL A 219 20.79 15.73 9.07
N THR A 220 21.80 16.17 9.83
CA THR A 220 22.93 16.94 9.26
C THR A 220 23.69 16.14 8.20
N ARG A 221 23.92 14.85 8.44
CA ARG A 221 24.58 13.97 7.45
C ARG A 221 23.76 13.85 6.17
N LEU A 222 22.45 13.60 6.27
CA LEU A 222 21.55 13.42 5.13
C LEU A 222 21.34 14.72 4.36
N GLN A 223 21.25 15.87 5.04
CA GLN A 223 21.17 17.19 4.39
C GLN A 223 22.41 17.49 3.55
N ARG A 224 23.61 17.15 4.05
CA ARG A 224 24.84 17.26 3.27
C ARG A 224 24.80 16.35 2.04
N LEU A 225 24.33 15.11 2.19
CA LEU A 225 24.15 14.19 1.07
C LEU A 225 23.19 14.77 0.02
N VAL A 226 22.03 15.31 0.41
CA VAL A 226 21.10 15.98 -0.52
C VAL A 226 21.80 17.14 -1.26
N GLY A 227 22.60 17.95 -0.57
CA GLY A 227 23.40 19.01 -1.19
C GLY A 227 24.38 18.49 -2.25
N GLU A 228 25.07 17.37 -1.95
CA GLU A 228 25.96 16.68 -2.89
C GLU A 228 25.18 16.13 -4.10
N LEU A 229 23.98 15.57 -3.89
CA LEU A 229 23.08 15.09 -4.95
C LEU A 229 22.54 16.20 -5.85
N TRP A 230 22.47 17.44 -5.37
CA TRP A 230 22.11 18.61 -6.17
C TRP A 230 23.30 19.18 -6.96
N ALA A 231 24.52 19.04 -6.42
CA ALA A 231 25.74 19.55 -7.04
C ALA A 231 26.32 18.64 -8.12
N ALA A 232 25.93 17.36 -8.16
CA ALA A 232 26.34 16.43 -9.20
C ALA A 232 25.77 16.87 -10.56
N PRO A 233 26.62 17.17 -11.57
CA PRO A 233 26.13 17.49 -12.90
C PRO A 233 25.35 16.28 -13.42
N GLY A 234 24.09 16.50 -13.80
CA GLY A 234 23.25 15.46 -14.36
C GLY A 234 23.99 14.79 -15.51
N ASP A 235 24.31 13.52 -15.35
CA ASP A 235 25.10 12.76 -16.32
C ASP A 235 24.27 12.71 -17.61
N GLY A 236 24.61 13.62 -18.52
CA GLY A 236 23.94 13.77 -19.79
C GLY A 236 24.05 12.44 -20.49
N ARG A 237 22.89 11.86 -20.83
CA ARG A 237 22.75 10.76 -21.79
C ARG A 237 23.79 10.92 -22.89
N ARG A 238 24.87 10.13 -22.82
CA ARG A 238 25.68 9.86 -23.99
C ARG A 238 24.84 8.95 -24.87
N CYS A 239 24.13 9.58 -25.80
CA CYS A 239 23.87 8.96 -27.09
C CYS A 239 25.20 8.37 -27.58
N SER A 240 25.31 7.05 -27.55
CA SER A 240 26.30 6.30 -28.32
C SER A 240 25.48 5.52 -29.33
N GLY A 241 25.36 6.09 -30.53
CA GLY A 241 24.82 5.37 -31.67
C GLY A 241 25.83 4.34 -32.18
N ALA A 242 25.30 3.21 -32.61
CA ALA A 242 25.57 2.57 -33.91
C ALA A 242 24.45 1.56 -34.16
#